data_AF-A0A837Z4C9-F1
#
_entry.id   AF-A0A837Z4C9-F1
#
_cell.length_a   1.000
_cell.length_b   1.000
_cell.length_c   1.000
_cell.angle_alpha   90.00
_cell.angle_beta   90.00
_cell.angle_gamma   90.00
#
_symmetry.space_group_name_H-M   'P 1'
#
loop_
_entity.id
_entity.type
_entity.pdbx_description
1 polymer ?
#
loop_
_entity_poly.entity_id
_entity_poly.type
_entity_poly.pdbx_seq_one_letter_code
_entity_poly.pdbx_strand_id
1 'polypeptide(L)' 'MAGLTKEERAARAAAAQSDEQEIAFVMMKRDPDKYDAPHTAQVHPDEVVNYYSGGWVEDK' A
#
# COMPACT_ATOMS: atom_id res chain seq x y z
N MET A 1 -21.03 -19.18 26.25
CA MET A 1 -19.96 -18.37 25.64
C MET A 1 -19.23 -19.26 24.64
N ALA A 2 -19.79 -19.43 23.44
CA ALA A 2 -19.18 -20.29 22.43
C ALA A 2 -17.91 -19.61 21.90
N GLY A 3 -16.75 -20.16 22.23
CA GLY A 3 -15.49 -19.79 21.62
C GLY A 3 -15.46 -20.32 20.19
N LEU A 4 -15.13 -19.46 19.22
CA LEU A 4 -14.91 -19.86 17.83
C LEU A 4 -14.00 -21.08 17.79
N THR A 5 -14.44 -22.11 17.07
CA THR A 5 -13.69 -23.36 16.93
C THR A 5 -12.39 -23.09 16.14
N LYS A 6 -11.39 -23.95 16.34
CA LYS A 6 -10.05 -23.84 15.72
C LYS A 6 -10.14 -23.69 14.18
N GLU A 7 -11.16 -24.27 13.56
CA GLU A 7 -11.42 -24.22 12.12
C GLU A 7 -11.89 -22.85 11.64
N GLU A 8 -12.78 -22.16 12.38
CA GLU A 8 -13.21 -20.80 11.99
C GLU A 8 -12.06 -19.79 12.10
N ARG A 9 -11.14 -20.01 13.04
CA ARG A 9 -9.92 -19.20 13.18
C ARG A 9 -8.94 -19.44 12.03
N ALA A 10 -8.81 -20.69 11.58
CA ALA A 10 -7.97 -21.06 10.44
C ALA A 10 -8.55 -20.52 9.11
N ALA A 11 -9.87 -20.55 8.94
CA ALA A 11 -10.53 -19.99 7.77
C ALA A 11 -10.38 -18.46 7.67
N ARG A 12 -10.48 -17.74 8.81
CA ARG A 12 -10.20 -16.29 8.85
C ARG A 12 -8.72 -15.97 8.59
N ALA A 13 -7.80 -16.81 9.07
CA ALA A 13 -6.37 -16.63 8.79
C ALA A 13 -6.07 -16.83 7.30
N ALA A 14 -6.67 -17.85 6.67
CA ALA A 14 -6.52 -18.09 5.23
C ALA A 14 -7.14 -16.97 4.37
N ALA A 15 -8.28 -16.41 4.78
CA ALA A 15 -8.89 -15.26 4.09
C ALA A 15 -8.02 -13.99 4.18
N ALA A 16 -7.31 -13.77 5.29
CA ALA A 16 -6.39 -12.64 5.45
C ALA A 16 -5.07 -12.79 4.65
N GLN A 17 -4.74 -14.00 4.20
CA GLN A 17 -3.51 -14.29 3.45
C GLN A 17 -3.73 -14.37 1.92
N SER A 18 -4.97 -14.24 1.44
CA SER A 18 -5.31 -14.43 0.02
C SER A 18 -5.30 -13.14 -0.81
N ASP A 19 -5.07 -11.98 -0.17
CA ASP A 19 -4.88 -10.68 -0.84
C ASP A 19 -3.38 -10.32 -0.97
N GLU A 20 -2.50 -11.31 -0.98
CA GLU A 20 -1.14 -11.15 -1.52
C GLU A 20 -1.22 -11.18 -3.06
N GLN A 21 -2.14 -10.40 -3.63
CA GLN A 21 -1.97 -9.89 -4.98
C GLN A 21 -0.59 -9.25 -4.98
N GLU A 22 0.30 -9.61 -5.92
CA GLU A 22 1.57 -8.90 -6.08
C GLU A 22 1.27 -7.40 -6.15
N ILE A 23 1.43 -6.71 -5.02
CA ILE A 23 1.09 -5.30 -4.92
C ILE A 23 2.12 -4.60 -5.78
N ALA A 24 1.73 -4.23 -7.00
CA ALA A 24 2.57 -3.51 -7.93
C ALA A 24 2.74 -2.08 -7.41
N PHE A 25 3.68 -1.90 -6.48
CA PHE A 25 4.02 -0.60 -5.95
C PHE A 25 4.50 0.31 -7.08
N VAL A 26 3.97 1.52 -7.09
CA VAL A 26 4.35 2.57 -8.03
C VAL A 26 5.40 3.43 -7.35
N MET A 27 6.58 3.54 -7.97
CA MET A 27 7.60 4.46 -7.49
C MET A 27 7.17 5.88 -7.84
N MET A 28 7.08 6.73 -6.82
CA MET A 28 6.73 8.14 -6.93
C MET A 28 7.94 8.98 -6.55
N LYS A 29 8.13 10.12 -7.21
CA LYS A 29 9.14 11.13 -6.91
C LYS A 29 8.54 12.52 -6.76
N ARG A 30 9.20 13.41 -6.04
CA ARG A 30 8.83 14.82 -5.93
C ARG A 30 10.05 15.72 -6.05
N ASP A 31 9.80 16.98 -6.36
CA ASP A 31 10.85 17.99 -6.55
C ASP A 31 11.67 18.21 -5.26
N PRO A 32 12.99 17.94 -5.26
CA PRO A 32 13.86 18.12 -4.10
C PRO A 32 14.15 19.57 -3.76
N ASP A 33 14.02 20.50 -4.73
CA ASP A 33 14.26 21.92 -4.48
C ASP A 33 13.05 22.58 -3.81
N LYS A 34 11.87 21.95 -3.94
CA LYS A 34 10.60 22.45 -3.38
C LYS A 34 10.18 21.75 -2.09
N TYR A 35 10.60 20.50 -1.87
CA TYR A 35 10.19 19.69 -0.73
C TYR A 35 11.39 19.01 -0.06
N ASP A 36 11.40 18.99 1.27
CA ASP A 36 12.41 18.26 2.04
C ASP A 36 12.38 16.75 1.77
N ALA A 37 13.51 16.08 2.01
CA ALA A 37 13.60 14.63 1.90
C ALA A 37 12.57 13.94 2.84
N PRO A 38 12.00 12.78 2.45
CA PRO A 38 12.31 11.97 1.26
C PRO A 38 11.69 12.51 -0.03
N HIS A 39 12.39 12.32 -1.15
CA HIS A 39 11.93 12.72 -2.48
C HIS A 39 11.45 11.54 -3.33
N THR A 40 11.51 10.32 -2.79
CA THR A 40 11.05 9.08 -3.42
C THR A 40 10.17 8.30 -2.45
N ALA A 41 9.15 7.61 -2.97
CA ALA A 41 8.25 6.79 -2.19
C ALA A 41 7.68 5.64 -3.04
N GLN A 42 7.57 4.45 -2.46
CA GLN A 42 6.79 3.35 -3.03
C GLN A 42 5.35 3.51 -2.57
N VAL A 43 4.43 3.73 -3.51
CA VAL A 43 3.03 4.05 -3.23
C VAL A 43 2.14 2.97 -3.84
N HIS A 44 1.06 2.61 -3.12
CA HIS A 44 0.06 1.69 -3.67
C HIS A 44 -0.63 2.33 -4.88
N PRO A 45 -0.91 1.60 -5.97
CA PRO A 45 -1.54 2.16 -7.17
C PRO A 45 -2.86 2.89 -6.88
N ASP A 46 -3.65 2.41 -5.92
CA ASP A 46 -4.90 3.08 -5.50
C ASP A 46 -4.67 4.41 -4.77
N GLU A 47 -3.49 4.61 -4.19
CA GLU A 47 -3.13 5.82 -3.44
C GLU A 47 -2.36 6.84 -4.28
N VAL A 48 -1.84 6.46 -5.46
CA VAL A 48 -1.07 7.34 -6.35
C VAL A 48 -1.80 8.65 -6.65
N VAL A 49 -3.12 8.61 -6.82
CA VAL A 49 -3.94 9.80 -7.10
C VAL A 49 -3.86 10.84 -5.98
N ASN A 50 -3.80 10.38 -4.72
CA ASN A 50 -3.69 11.26 -3.55
C ASN A 50 -2.34 11.96 -3.53
N TYR A 51 -1.28 11.28 -3.99
CA TYR A 51 0.08 11.78 -3.99
C TYR A 51 0.30 12.90 -5.02
N TYR A 52 -0.41 12.89 -6.16
CA TYR A 52 -0.32 13.99 -7.14
C TYR A 52 -0.65 15.35 -6.55
N SER A 53 -1.58 15.42 -5.60
CA SER A 53 -1.95 16.66 -4.90
C SER A 53 -0.80 17.21 -4.04
N GLY A 54 0.10 16.34 -3.58
CA GLY A 54 1.30 16.70 -2.82
C GLY A 54 2.50 17.08 -3.69
N GLY A 55 2.33 17.19 -5.01
CA GLY A 55 3.42 17.47 -5.95
C GLY A 55 4.30 16.26 -6.26
N TRP A 56 3.83 15.05 -5.95
CA TRP A 56 4.49 13.82 -6.35
C TRP A 56 4.08 13.41 -7.77
N VAL A 57 4.96 12.74 -8.48
CA VAL A 57 4.77 12.22 -9.84
C VAL A 57 5.36 10.83 -9.94
N GLU A 58 4.83 10.00 -10.82
CA GLU A 58 5.37 8.66 -11.05
C GLU A 58 6.79 8.73 -11.62
N ASP A 59 7.68 7.89 -11.11
CA ASP A 59 9.01 7.68 -11.65
C ASP A 59 8.92 6.58 -12.73
N LYS A 60 8.66 7.01 -13.97
CA LYS A 60 8.54 6.16 -15.16
C LYS A 60 9.83 6.14 -15.97
#